data_AF-A0A397H7T4-F1
#
_entry.id   AF-A0A397H7T4-F1
#
_cell.length_a   1.000
_cell.length_b   1.000
_cell.length_c   1.000
_cell.angle_alpha   90.00
_cell.angle_beta   90.00
_cell.angle_gamma   90.00
#
_symmetry.space_group_name_H-M   'P 1'
#
loop_
_entity.id
_entity.type
_entity.pdbx_description
1 polymer ?
#
loop_
_entity_poly.entity_id
_entity_poly.type
_entity_poly.pdbx_seq_one_letter_code
_entity_poly.pdbx_strand_id
1 'polypeptide(L)' 'MVDHKNIESALVKRKRDPEDHVRYVAKQRSPNEETYNERMADFKDWYNEEVYASLENLYKLYLELAN' A
#
# COMPACT_ATOMS: atom_id res chain seq x y z
N MET A 1 -24.91 31.00 -0.01
CA MET A 1 -23.54 31.51 0.21
C MET A 1 -22.70 30.31 0.59
N VAL A 2 -21.86 29.80 -0.33
CA VAL A 2 -21.01 28.64 -0.05
C VAL A 2 -19.91 29.13 0.88
N ASP A 3 -19.79 28.51 2.06
CA ASP A 3 -18.83 28.92 3.08
C ASP A 3 -17.42 28.57 2.61
N HIS A 4 -16.71 29.54 2.02
CA HIS A 4 -15.39 29.36 1.42
C HIS A 4 -14.35 28.82 2.44
N LYS A 5 -14.59 28.97 3.75
CA LYS A 5 -13.74 28.40 4.81
C LYS A 5 -13.83 26.88 4.94
N ASN A 6 -14.90 26.26 4.42
CA ASN A 6 -15.12 24.82 4.54
C ASN A 6 -14.45 24.01 3.42
N ILE A 7 -14.14 24.67 2.29
CA ILE A 7 -13.48 24.03 1.14
C ILE A 7 -11.98 23.83 1.44
N GLU A 8 -11.31 24.81 2.04
CA GLU A 8 -9.90 24.67 2.43
C GLU A 8 -9.70 23.60 3.52
N SER A 9 -10.62 23.52 4.49
CA SER A 9 -10.64 22.45 5.51
C SER A 9 -10.78 21.04 4.89
N ALA A 10 -11.62 20.90 3.86
CA ALA A 10 -11.79 19.63 3.14
C ALA A 10 -10.59 19.29 2.24
N LEU A 11 -9.88 20.29 1.70
CA LEU A 11 -8.67 20.09 0.90
C LEU A 11 -7.43 19.80 1.77
N VAL A 12 -7.33 20.42 2.95
CA VAL A 12 -6.26 20.13 3.93
C VAL A 12 -6.38 18.72 4.50
N LYS A 13 -7.60 18.22 4.75
CA LYS A 13 -7.84 16.82 5.17
C LYS A 13 -7.45 15.78 4.10
N ARG A 14 -7.24 16.18 2.84
CA ARG A 14 -6.80 15.31 1.74
C ARG A 14 -5.29 15.32 1.50
N LYS A 15 -4.54 16.16 2.20
CA LYS A 15 -3.08 15.96 2.33
C LYS A 15 -2.86 14.93 3.43
N ARG A 16 -3.22 13.66 3.19
CA ARG A 16 -2.64 12.58 3.99
C ARG A 16 -1.14 12.72 3.84
N ASP A 17 -0.43 12.63 4.96
CA ASP A 17 1.02 12.51 4.93
C ASP A 17 1.37 11.43 3.89
N PRO A 18 2.26 11.69 2.93
CA PRO A 18 2.70 10.68 1.98
C PRO A 18 3.08 9.36 2.67
N GLU A 19 3.66 9.42 3.87
CA GLU A 19 3.98 8.25 4.69
C GLU A 19 2.72 7.52 5.18
N ASP A 20 1.70 8.25 5.63
CA ASP A 20 0.40 7.67 6.01
C ASP A 20 -0.28 7.00 4.81
N HIS A 21 -0.17 7.59 3.62
CA HIS A 21 -0.70 6.98 2.41
C HIS A 21 0.03 5.69 2.05
N VAL A 22 1.36 5.69 2.14
CA VAL A 22 2.18 4.50 1.89
C VAL A 22 1.85 3.39 2.89
N ARG A 23 1.77 3.69 4.19
CA ARG A 23 1.37 2.72 5.22
C ARG A 23 -0.05 2.21 5.00
N TYR A 24 -0.96 3.07 4.57
CA TYR A 24 -2.32 2.66 4.22
C TYR A 24 -2.32 1.64 3.06
N VAL A 25 -1.58 1.91 1.99
CA VAL A 25 -1.45 0.98 0.86
C VAL A 25 -0.79 -0.33 1.31
N ALA A 26 0.28 -0.25 2.10
CA ALA A 26 0.99 -1.40 2.64
C ALA A 26 0.05 -2.34 3.42
N LYS A 27 -0.76 -1.80 4.34
CA LYS A 27 -1.78 -2.56 5.08
C LYS A 27 -2.85 -3.18 4.19
N GLN A 28 -3.20 -2.56 3.07
CA GLN A 28 -4.17 -3.15 2.13
C GLN A 28 -3.55 -4.28 1.28
N ARG A 29 -2.26 -4.20 0.98
CA ARG A 29 -1.58 -5.15 0.09
C ARG A 29 -0.98 -6.35 0.82
N SER A 30 -0.44 -6.12 2.01
CA SER A 30 0.27 -7.12 2.81
C SER A 30 0.11 -6.85 4.31
N PRO A 31 -1.13 -6.97 4.86
CA PRO A 31 -1.40 -6.66 6.27
C PRO A 31 -0.69 -7.57 7.27
N ASN A 32 -0.29 -8.77 6.85
CA ASN A 32 0.35 -9.78 7.68
C ASN A 32 1.12 -10.79 6.82
N GLU A 33 1.88 -11.66 7.48
CA GLU A 33 2.73 -12.68 6.85
C GLU A 33 1.90 -13.72 6.05
N GLU A 34 0.70 -14.06 6.52
CA GLU A 34 -0.20 -14.99 5.82
C GLU A 34 -0.59 -14.45 4.45
N THR A 35 -1.10 -13.21 4.38
CA THR A 35 -1.49 -12.56 3.13
C THR A 35 -0.29 -12.38 2.20
N TYR A 36 0.88 -12.05 2.76
CA TYR A 36 2.13 -11.98 2.00
C TYR A 36 2.44 -13.32 1.32
N ASN A 37 2.44 -14.41 2.08
CA ASN A 37 2.78 -15.75 1.58
C ASN A 37 1.78 -16.25 0.53
N GLU A 38 0.48 -16.02 0.72
CA GLU A 38 -0.55 -16.34 -0.27
C GLU A 38 -0.27 -15.62 -1.61
N ARG A 39 0.06 -14.31 -1.56
CA ARG A 39 0.37 -13.53 -2.76
C ARG A 39 1.63 -14.01 -3.46
N MET A 40 2.69 -14.35 -2.71
CA MET A 40 3.92 -14.86 -3.30
C MET A 40 3.68 -16.22 -3.97
N ALA A 41 2.86 -17.08 -3.39
CA ALA A 41 2.47 -18.34 -4.01
C ALA A 41 1.76 -18.11 -5.35
N ASP A 42 0.75 -17.22 -5.39
CA ASP A 42 0.05 -16.87 -6.63
C ASP A 42 1.01 -16.33 -7.71
N PHE A 43 1.93 -15.44 -7.32
CA PHE A 43 2.85 -14.82 -8.27
C PHE A 43 3.87 -15.79 -8.86
N LYS A 44 4.30 -16.77 -8.07
CA LYS A 44 5.25 -17.79 -8.50
C LYS A 44 4.73 -18.59 -9.69
N ASP A 45 3.43 -18.83 -9.73
CA ASP A 45 2.79 -19.59 -10.81
C ASP A 45 2.51 -18.73 -12.05
N TRP A 46 2.39 -17.40 -11.89
CA TRP A 46 1.90 -16.51 -12.95
C TRP A 46 3.00 -15.70 -13.63
N TYR A 47 4.13 -15.49 -12.97
CA TYR A 47 5.18 -14.60 -13.45
C TYR A 47 6.52 -15.32 -13.59
N ASN A 48 7.35 -14.82 -14.51
CA ASN A 48 8.73 -15.27 -14.64
C ASN A 48 9.58 -14.85 -13.42
N GLU A 49 10.78 -15.40 -13.33
CA GLU A 49 11.68 -15.18 -12.17
C GLU A 49 12.03 -13.71 -11.92
N GLU A 50 12.24 -12.91 -12.98
CA GLU A 50 12.61 -11.50 -12.86
C GLU A 50 11.48 -10.65 -12.26
N VAL A 51 10.26 -10.85 -12.77
CA VAL A 51 9.06 -10.16 -12.27
C VAL A 51 8.73 -10.66 -10.86
N TYR A 52 8.83 -11.97 -10.62
CA TYR A 52 8.63 -12.56 -9.30
C TYR A 52 9.56 -11.93 -8.26
N ALA A 53 10.87 -11.84 -8.54
CA ALA A 53 11.83 -11.24 -7.61
C ALA A 53 11.51 -9.76 -7.32
N SER A 54 11.04 -9.02 -8.32
CA SER A 54 10.62 -7.62 -8.14
C SER A 54 9.37 -7.51 -7.26
N LEU A 55 8.40 -8.39 -7.46
CA LEU A 55 7.18 -8.46 -6.64
C LEU A 55 7.49 -8.90 -5.20
N GLU A 56 8.40 -9.85 -5.02
CA GLU A 56 8.84 -10.30 -3.70
C GLU A 56 9.44 -9.15 -2.89
N ASN A 57 10.34 -8.36 -3.49
CA ASN A 57 10.91 -7.18 -2.83
C ASN A 57 9.84 -6.13 -2.47
N LEU A 58 8.90 -5.86 -3.39
CA LEU A 58 7.83 -4.89 -3.15
C LEU A 58 6.90 -5.34 -2.01
N TYR A 59 6.52 -6.61 -1.99
CA TYR A 59 5.59 -7.13 -1.00
C TYR A 59 6.25 -7.32 0.37
N LYS A 60 7.56 -7.63 0.44
CA LYS A 60 8.32 -7.55 1.69
C LYS A 60 8.30 -6.13 2.26
N LEU A 61 8.53 -5.12 1.43
CA LEU A 61 8.44 -3.72 1.85
C LEU A 61 7.04 -3.36 2.36
N TYR A 62 5.97 -3.84 1.71
CA TYR A 62 4.62 -3.64 2.23
C TYR A 62 4.38 -4.33 3.57
N LEU A 63 4.91 -5.54 3.77
CA LEU A 63 4.81 -6.23 5.05
C LEU A 63 5.53 -5.46 6.17
N GLU A 64 6.72 -4.93 5.90
CA GLU A 64 7.48 -4.12 6.86
C GLU A 64 6.77 -2.82 7.22
N LEU A 65 6.21 -2.12 6.23
CA LEU A 65 5.52 -0.83 6.44
C LEU A 65 4.11 -0.97 7.03
N ALA A 66 3.52 -2.16 6.95
CA ALA A 66 2.22 -2.44 7.55
C ALA A 66 2.29 -2.59 9.08
N ASN A 67 3.47 -2.93 9.62
CA ASN A 67 3.74 -3.22 11.03
C ASN A 67 4.26 -2.02 11.81
#